data_AF-A0A4Z0YF35-F1
#
_entry.id   AF-A0A4Z0YF35-F1
#
_cell.length_a   1.000
_cell.length_b   1.000
_cell.length_c   1.000
_cell.angle_alpha   90.00
_cell.angle_beta   90.00
_cell.angle_gamma   90.00
#
_symmetry.space_group_name_H-M   'P 1'
#
loop_
_entity.id
_entity.type
_entity.pdbx_description
1 polymer ?
#
loop_
_entity_poly.entity_id
_entity_poly.type
_entity_poly.pdbx_seq_one_letter_code
_entity_poly.pdbx_strand_id
1 'polypeptide(L)'
;MFDWEKIGNKNAVHCKTEKEAEMFLTECDKRGIEWCREGIASSKSNWEIYKESTVYYIGPSDEKEGLTFSSISHFKEEGYTIFEFSDLYKPDLPRICYILGGEDNPLKVGEKFKISGCSGTFAIGADGHVYGVSSCGKALHFILEDIINGELKIIRQPQFSEDERAFMRLCVEAGYPWFARDKDESLYAYESRPKSIQGDAFSCDGDFFNLPESFLPQITFENSLFNAADYLEGAEK
;
A
#
# COMPACT_ATOMS: atom_id res chain seq x y z
N MET A 1 10.24 -9.18 -7.79
CA MET A 1 11.03 -10.41 -7.73
C MET A 1 10.63 -11.26 -6.53
N PHE A 2 10.25 -12.50 -6.79
CA PHE A 2 9.94 -13.50 -5.76
C PHE A 2 11.18 -14.37 -5.46
N ASP A 3 11.41 -14.70 -4.20
CA ASP A 3 12.52 -15.52 -3.71
C ASP A 3 12.18 -17.01 -3.79
N TRP A 4 12.51 -17.60 -4.93
CA TRP A 4 12.20 -18.99 -5.22
C TRP A 4 13.20 -19.99 -4.65
N GLU A 5 14.36 -19.54 -4.17
CA GLU A 5 15.35 -20.43 -3.53
C GLU A 5 14.81 -21.01 -2.21
N LYS A 6 13.85 -20.30 -1.59
CA LYS A 6 13.14 -20.77 -0.39
C LYS A 6 11.98 -21.72 -0.70
N ILE A 7 11.57 -21.85 -1.95
CA ILE A 7 10.49 -22.75 -2.35
C ILE A 7 11.08 -24.12 -2.71
N GLY A 8 10.56 -25.17 -2.09
CA GLY A 8 11.10 -26.52 -2.24
C GLY A 8 10.45 -27.53 -1.30
N ASN A 9 11.13 -28.66 -1.09
CA ASN A 9 10.58 -29.78 -0.34
C ASN A 9 10.17 -29.36 1.08
N LYS A 10 8.91 -29.62 1.45
CA LYS A 10 8.26 -29.21 2.71
C LYS A 10 8.29 -27.70 3.03
N ASN A 11 8.41 -26.83 2.02
CA ASN A 11 8.26 -25.38 2.19
C ASN A 11 6.97 -24.91 1.54
N ALA A 12 6.14 -24.18 2.28
CA ALA A 12 4.85 -23.70 1.83
C ALA A 12 4.74 -22.18 2.01
N VAL A 13 3.89 -21.53 1.20
CA VAL A 13 3.70 -20.09 1.15
C VAL A 13 2.34 -19.74 1.73
N HIS A 14 2.34 -18.95 2.79
CA HIS A 14 1.13 -18.43 3.41
C HIS A 14 0.76 -17.08 2.80
N CYS A 15 -0.50 -16.95 2.38
CA CYS A 15 -1.03 -15.70 1.82
C CYS A 15 -2.19 -15.23 2.70
N LYS A 16 -1.98 -14.14 3.43
CA LYS A 16 -2.94 -13.57 4.38
C LYS A 16 -4.13 -12.93 3.68
N THR A 17 -3.94 -12.47 2.45
CA THR A 17 -4.99 -11.82 1.66
C THR A 17 -5.17 -12.51 0.32
N GLU A 18 -6.36 -12.40 -0.28
CA GLU A 18 -6.60 -12.90 -1.63
C GLU A 18 -5.65 -12.27 -2.64
N LYS A 19 -5.31 -10.98 -2.48
CA LYS A 19 -4.34 -10.28 -3.33
C LYS A 19 -2.96 -10.94 -3.30
N GLU A 20 -2.46 -11.33 -2.13
CA GLU A 20 -1.19 -12.06 -2.00
C GLU A 20 -1.27 -13.42 -2.70
N ALA A 21 -2.40 -14.13 -2.57
CA ALA A 21 -2.64 -15.38 -3.28
C ALA A 21 -2.61 -15.20 -4.80
N GLU A 22 -3.35 -14.22 -5.33
CA GLU A 22 -3.36 -13.89 -6.76
C GLU A 22 -1.95 -13.56 -7.28
N MET A 23 -1.19 -12.77 -6.52
CA MET A 23 0.20 -12.43 -6.86
C MET A 23 1.10 -13.66 -6.87
N PHE A 24 0.98 -14.53 -5.87
CA PHE A 24 1.74 -15.78 -5.81
C PHE A 24 1.43 -16.70 -7.00
N LEU A 25 0.15 -16.89 -7.31
CA LEU A 25 -0.29 -17.71 -8.43
C LEU A 25 0.16 -17.16 -9.79
N THR A 26 0.18 -15.83 -9.92
CA THR A 26 0.75 -15.18 -11.10
C THR A 26 2.25 -15.44 -11.23
N GLU A 27 3.00 -15.47 -10.12
CA GLU A 27 4.41 -15.85 -10.12
C GLU A 27 4.60 -17.34 -10.47
N CYS A 28 3.70 -18.22 -10.02
CA CYS A 28 3.67 -19.64 -10.43
C CYS A 28 3.48 -19.80 -11.94
N ASP A 29 2.51 -19.09 -12.55
CA ASP A 29 2.25 -19.15 -13.99
C ASP A 29 3.45 -18.73 -14.82
N LYS A 30 4.18 -17.68 -14.40
CA LYS A 30 5.41 -17.23 -15.08
C LYS A 30 6.48 -18.32 -15.17
N ARG A 31 6.38 -19.36 -14.34
CA ARG A 31 7.30 -20.49 -14.28
C ARG A 31 6.72 -21.79 -14.82
N GLY A 32 5.49 -21.75 -15.33
CA GLY A 32 4.78 -22.94 -15.80
C GLY A 32 4.39 -23.88 -14.66
N ILE A 33 4.27 -23.39 -13.43
CA ILE A 33 3.74 -24.17 -12.32
C ILE A 33 2.22 -24.15 -12.41
N GLU A 34 1.63 -25.34 -12.47
CA GLU A 34 0.19 -25.56 -12.59
C GLU A 34 -0.39 -26.15 -11.31
N TRP A 35 -1.69 -25.97 -11.09
CA TRP A 35 -2.45 -26.80 -10.16
C TRP A 35 -2.26 -28.29 -10.48
N CYS A 36 -2.17 -29.11 -9.43
CA CYS A 36 -2.11 -30.56 -9.59
C CYS A 36 -3.27 -31.11 -10.43
N ARG A 37 -4.45 -30.49 -10.35
CA ARG A 37 -5.69 -30.99 -10.99
C ARG A 37 -6.39 -30.02 -11.94
N GLU A 38 -6.04 -28.74 -11.94
CA GLU A 38 -6.84 -27.68 -12.59
C GLU A 38 -6.08 -26.83 -13.63
N GLY A 39 -4.86 -27.21 -13.99
CA GLY A 39 -4.07 -26.49 -15.01
C GLY A 39 -3.51 -25.17 -14.49
N ILE A 40 -3.75 -24.06 -15.19
CA ILE A 40 -3.16 -22.73 -14.91
C ILE A 40 -3.38 -22.29 -13.46
N ALA A 41 -2.33 -21.88 -12.76
CA ALA A 41 -2.38 -21.54 -11.33
C ALA A 41 -3.29 -20.33 -11.05
N SER A 42 -3.18 -19.24 -11.83
CA SER A 42 -4.01 -18.04 -11.63
C SER A 42 -5.48 -18.19 -12.01
N SER A 43 -5.91 -19.33 -12.55
CA SER A 43 -7.31 -19.55 -12.94
C SER A 43 -8.29 -19.44 -11.76
N LYS A 44 -7.82 -19.76 -10.54
CA LYS A 44 -8.61 -19.68 -9.31
C LYS A 44 -7.70 -19.56 -8.10
N SER A 45 -7.94 -18.55 -7.25
CA SER A 45 -7.16 -18.32 -6.03
C SER A 45 -7.34 -19.46 -5.02
N ASN A 46 -8.54 -20.01 -4.93
CA ASN A 46 -9.00 -20.91 -3.86
C ASN A 46 -8.85 -20.32 -2.44
N TRP A 47 -8.54 -19.02 -2.33
CA TRP A 47 -8.32 -18.33 -1.06
C TRP A 47 -9.59 -18.31 -0.20
N GLU A 48 -10.76 -18.12 -0.80
CA GLU A 48 -12.05 -18.09 -0.10
C GLU A 48 -12.39 -19.36 0.71
N ILE A 49 -11.70 -20.49 0.47
CA ILE A 49 -11.93 -21.74 1.20
C ILE A 49 -11.39 -21.67 2.64
N TYR A 50 -10.18 -21.13 2.83
CA TYR A 50 -9.53 -21.02 4.15
C TYR A 50 -9.21 -19.58 4.56
N LYS A 51 -9.47 -18.60 3.70
CA LYS A 51 -9.25 -17.16 3.88
C LYS A 51 -7.82 -16.87 4.36
N GLU A 52 -7.68 -16.10 5.42
CA GLU A 52 -6.40 -15.74 6.05
C GLU A 52 -5.57 -16.94 6.54
N SER A 53 -6.11 -18.17 6.51
CA SER A 53 -5.39 -19.40 6.83
C SER A 53 -4.95 -20.19 5.60
N THR A 54 -5.06 -19.63 4.40
CA THR A 54 -4.73 -20.33 3.14
C THR A 54 -3.22 -20.39 2.94
N VAL A 55 -2.71 -21.61 2.77
CA VAL A 55 -1.31 -21.90 2.47
C VAL A 55 -1.22 -22.68 1.17
N TYR A 56 -0.27 -22.30 0.31
CA TYR A 56 0.01 -22.92 -0.97
C TYR A 56 1.34 -23.68 -0.92
N TYR A 57 1.40 -24.83 -1.58
CA TYR A 57 2.58 -25.69 -1.61
C TYR A 57 2.76 -26.23 -3.03
N ILE A 58 4.01 -26.31 -3.47
CA ILE A 58 4.39 -26.94 -4.74
C ILE A 58 5.09 -28.25 -4.39
N GLY A 59 4.51 -29.36 -4.82
CA GLY A 59 5.14 -30.65 -4.62
C GLY A 59 4.36 -31.82 -5.20
N PRO A 60 4.78 -33.04 -4.86
CA PRO A 60 4.20 -34.24 -5.45
C PRO A 60 2.74 -34.39 -5.00
N SER A 61 1.85 -34.61 -5.96
CA SER A 61 0.53 -35.18 -5.74
C SER A 61 0.46 -36.60 -6.30
N ASP A 62 -0.65 -37.28 -6.06
CA ASP A 62 -0.91 -38.64 -6.58
C ASP A 62 -0.80 -38.75 -8.11
N GLU A 63 -0.95 -37.64 -8.83
CA GLU A 63 -1.01 -37.60 -10.30
C GLU A 63 0.21 -36.94 -10.95
N LYS A 64 0.65 -35.79 -10.41
CA LYS A 64 1.83 -35.05 -10.87
C LYS A 64 2.37 -34.13 -9.79
N GLU A 65 3.61 -33.67 -9.95
CA GLU A 65 4.10 -32.53 -9.18
C GLU A 65 3.36 -31.27 -9.63
N GLY A 66 2.88 -30.48 -8.67
CA GLY A 66 2.14 -29.27 -8.96
C GLY A 66 1.74 -28.50 -7.70
N LEU A 67 0.98 -27.45 -7.92
CA LEU A 67 0.47 -26.59 -6.86
C LEU A 67 -0.72 -27.26 -6.17
N THR A 68 -0.75 -27.18 -4.84
CA THR A 68 -1.87 -27.51 -3.97
C THR A 68 -2.05 -26.44 -2.91
N PHE A 69 -3.19 -26.44 -2.23
CA PHE A 69 -3.50 -25.51 -1.15
C PHE A 69 -4.24 -26.22 -0.01
N SER A 70 -4.06 -25.73 1.20
CA SER A 70 -4.77 -26.22 2.40
C SER A 70 -4.74 -25.16 3.50
N SER A 71 -5.29 -25.50 4.65
CA SER A 71 -5.20 -24.66 5.84
C SER A 71 -3.78 -24.64 6.44
N ILE A 72 -3.41 -23.53 7.07
CA ILE A 72 -2.15 -23.40 7.81
C ILE A 72 -1.97 -24.46 8.89
N SER A 73 -3.06 -24.92 9.53
CA SER A 73 -3.03 -25.97 10.56
C SER A 73 -2.56 -27.30 9.98
N HIS A 74 -3.08 -27.69 8.81
CA HIS A 74 -2.68 -28.92 8.13
C HIS A 74 -1.18 -28.96 7.83
N PHE A 75 -0.64 -27.88 7.26
CA PHE A 75 0.80 -27.81 6.95
C PHE A 75 1.68 -27.79 8.20
N LYS A 76 1.23 -27.15 9.30
CA LYS A 76 1.94 -27.20 10.59
C LYS A 76 1.98 -28.61 11.16
N GLU A 77 0.86 -29.33 11.14
CA GLU A 77 0.76 -30.71 11.64
C GLU A 77 1.66 -31.67 10.84
N GLU A 78 1.75 -31.48 9.52
CA GLU A 78 2.62 -32.25 8.62
C GLU A 78 4.11 -31.84 8.66
N GLY A 79 4.45 -30.85 9.51
CA GLY A 79 5.82 -30.38 9.74
C GLY A 79 6.43 -29.61 8.57
N TYR A 80 5.62 -28.82 7.85
CA TYR A 80 6.11 -27.92 6.80
C TYR A 80 6.70 -26.64 7.41
N THR A 81 7.72 -26.11 6.75
CA THR A 81 8.16 -24.73 6.98
C THR A 81 7.24 -23.80 6.21
N ILE A 82 6.65 -22.83 6.89
CA ILE A 82 5.69 -21.90 6.29
C ILE A 82 6.34 -20.52 6.21
N PHE A 83 6.45 -19.99 5.00
CA PHE A 83 6.94 -18.65 4.72
C PHE A 83 5.76 -17.73 4.42
N GLU A 84 5.77 -16.52 4.99
CA GLU A 84 4.79 -15.51 4.60
C GLU A 84 5.11 -15.00 3.18
N PHE A 85 4.09 -14.77 2.35
CA PHE A 85 4.28 -14.29 1.00
C PHE A 85 5.13 -13.01 0.94
N SER A 86 4.91 -12.09 1.88
CA SER A 86 5.67 -10.84 2.00
C SER A 86 7.15 -11.03 2.31
N ASP A 87 7.55 -12.15 2.92
CA ASP A 87 8.97 -12.48 3.17
C ASP A 87 9.68 -12.97 1.90
N LEU A 88 8.89 -13.42 0.91
CA LEU A 88 9.38 -14.00 -0.35
C LEU A 88 9.27 -13.02 -1.51
N TYR A 89 8.26 -12.15 -1.51
CA TYR A 89 7.99 -11.25 -2.62
C TYR A 89 8.47 -9.83 -2.32
N LYS A 90 9.39 -9.34 -3.14
CA LYS A 90 9.73 -7.91 -3.21
C LYS A 90 9.32 -7.36 -4.56
N PRO A 91 8.51 -6.30 -4.67
CA PRO A 91 8.20 -5.67 -5.95
C PRO A 91 9.48 -5.35 -6.75
N ASP A 92 9.44 -5.51 -8.07
CA ASP A 92 10.57 -5.10 -8.90
C ASP A 92 10.55 -3.56 -9.05
N LEU A 93 11.16 -2.88 -8.09
CA LEU A 93 11.21 -1.43 -7.99
C LEU A 93 12.68 -0.97 -7.94
N PRO A 94 12.99 0.22 -8.49
CA PRO A 94 14.31 0.82 -8.33
C PRO A 94 14.72 0.89 -6.85
N ARG A 95 16.01 0.64 -6.55
CA ARG A 95 16.50 0.58 -5.14
C ARG A 95 16.14 1.82 -4.31
N ILE A 96 16.08 2.99 -4.95
CA ILE A 96 15.71 4.25 -4.30
C ILE A 96 14.30 4.23 -3.69
N CYS A 97 13.37 3.45 -4.25
CA CYS A 97 12.02 3.25 -3.72
C CYS A 97 12.05 2.68 -2.30
N TYR A 98 12.96 1.75 -2.04
CA TYR A 98 13.16 1.11 -0.74
C TYR A 98 13.94 2.01 0.21
N ILE A 99 14.96 2.71 -0.27
CA ILE A 99 15.77 3.63 0.55
C ILE A 99 14.90 4.75 1.11
N LEU A 100 14.05 5.34 0.27
CA LEU A 100 13.21 6.48 0.62
C LEU A 100 11.89 6.05 1.28
N GLY A 101 11.32 4.92 0.86
CA GLY A 101 10.03 4.45 1.36
C GLY A 101 10.10 3.52 2.57
N GLY A 102 11.21 2.81 2.76
CA GLY A 102 11.34 1.68 3.67
C GLY A 102 11.23 0.33 2.95
N GLU A 103 11.70 -0.75 3.61
CA GLU A 103 11.62 -2.11 3.07
C GLU A 103 10.20 -2.67 3.08
N ASP A 104 9.42 -2.37 4.14
CA ASP A 104 8.07 -2.92 4.32
C ASP A 104 7.00 -2.21 3.47
N ASN A 105 7.23 -0.93 3.18
CA ASN A 105 6.32 -0.11 2.37
C ASN A 105 7.14 0.79 1.45
N PRO A 106 7.76 0.28 0.37
CA PRO A 106 8.55 1.10 -0.54
C PRO A 106 7.68 2.16 -1.26
N LEU A 107 8.30 3.23 -1.75
CA LEU A 107 7.63 4.17 -2.67
C LEU A 107 7.41 3.49 -4.02
N LYS A 108 6.26 3.68 -4.66
CA LYS A 108 6.01 3.16 -6.01
C LYS A 108 6.56 4.11 -7.07
N VAL A 109 6.92 3.57 -8.22
CA VAL A 109 7.25 4.39 -9.40
C VAL A 109 6.03 5.24 -9.77
N GLY A 110 6.25 6.54 -9.99
CA GLY A 110 5.20 7.51 -10.26
C GLY A 110 4.39 7.96 -9.03
N GLU A 111 4.59 7.35 -7.86
CA GLU A 111 3.95 7.79 -6.62
C GLU A 111 4.38 9.21 -6.29
N LYS A 112 3.40 10.09 -6.08
CA LYS A 112 3.63 11.49 -5.71
C LYS A 112 3.82 11.60 -4.21
N PHE A 113 4.89 12.26 -3.79
CA PHE A 113 5.18 12.56 -2.39
C PHE A 113 5.72 13.98 -2.23
N LYS A 114 5.68 14.49 -1.00
CA LYS A 114 6.29 15.76 -0.59
C LYS A 114 7.51 15.50 0.29
N ILE A 115 8.35 16.51 0.42
CA ILE A 115 9.50 16.51 1.32
C ILE A 115 9.31 17.69 2.27
N SER A 116 9.44 17.45 3.58
CA SER A 116 9.29 18.50 4.60
C SER A 116 10.22 19.69 4.30
N GLY A 117 9.73 20.92 4.40
CA GLY A 117 10.54 22.11 4.14
C GLY A 117 10.78 22.42 2.65
N CYS A 118 10.31 21.58 1.72
CA CYS A 118 10.40 21.84 0.28
C CYS A 118 9.05 22.25 -0.31
N SER A 119 9.03 23.31 -1.11
CA SER A 119 7.87 23.70 -1.92
C SER A 119 7.87 22.92 -3.24
N GLY A 120 7.42 21.66 -3.20
CA GLY A 120 7.37 20.83 -4.41
C GLY A 120 6.75 19.46 -4.17
N THR A 121 6.23 18.88 -5.25
CA THR A 121 5.81 17.47 -5.30
C THR A 121 6.86 16.70 -6.09
N PHE A 122 7.20 15.51 -5.60
CA PHE A 122 8.23 14.65 -6.17
C PHE A 122 7.66 13.28 -6.54
N ALA A 123 8.32 12.59 -7.45
CA ALA A 123 8.02 11.20 -7.80
C ALA A 123 9.29 10.46 -8.23
N ILE A 124 9.30 9.13 -8.10
CA ILE A 124 10.39 8.28 -8.61
C ILE A 124 10.03 7.80 -10.01
N GLY A 125 10.91 8.02 -10.98
CA GLY A 125 10.77 7.49 -12.34
C GLY A 125 11.12 6.02 -12.44
N ALA A 126 10.72 5.37 -13.53
CA ALA A 126 11.06 3.97 -13.79
C ALA A 126 12.58 3.73 -13.93
N ASP A 127 13.33 4.79 -14.23
CA ASP A 127 14.80 4.81 -14.28
C ASP A 127 15.45 4.95 -12.89
N GLY A 128 14.67 5.04 -11.82
CA GLY A 128 15.15 5.17 -10.45
C GLY A 128 15.64 6.56 -10.06
N HIS A 129 15.34 7.60 -10.84
CA HIS A 129 15.61 8.98 -10.45
C HIS A 129 14.41 9.63 -9.77
N VAL A 130 14.69 10.53 -8.82
CA VAL A 130 13.66 11.37 -8.18
C VAL A 130 13.49 12.65 -9.00
N TYR A 131 12.26 12.95 -9.38
CA TYR A 131 11.88 14.09 -10.21
C TYR A 131 10.96 15.04 -9.45
N GLY A 132 11.10 16.35 -9.71
CA GLY A 132 10.04 17.30 -9.40
C GLY A 132 8.88 17.12 -10.38
N VAL A 133 7.65 17.03 -9.88
CA VAL A 133 6.45 16.90 -10.74
C VAL A 133 6.11 18.23 -11.40
N SER A 134 6.44 19.36 -10.75
CA SER A 134 6.14 20.72 -11.22
C SER A 134 7.33 21.41 -11.89
N SER A 135 8.54 20.87 -11.71
CA SER A 135 9.78 21.36 -12.32
C SER A 135 10.38 20.23 -13.13
N CYS A 136 10.65 20.45 -14.40
CA CYS A 136 11.14 19.43 -15.34
C CYS A 136 12.60 18.99 -15.07
N GLY A 137 13.02 18.92 -13.81
CA GLY A 137 14.37 18.59 -13.37
C GLY A 137 14.42 17.47 -12.33
N LYS A 138 15.58 16.83 -12.25
CA LYS A 138 15.90 15.88 -11.18
C LYS A 138 15.97 16.61 -9.84
N ALA A 139 15.61 15.92 -8.75
CA ALA A 139 15.84 16.42 -7.42
C ALA A 139 17.32 16.75 -7.21
N LEU A 140 17.60 17.85 -6.52
CA LEU A 140 18.96 18.26 -6.22
C LEU A 140 19.58 17.27 -5.23
N HIS A 141 20.86 16.93 -5.44
CA HIS A 141 21.54 15.87 -4.71
C HIS A 141 21.52 16.07 -3.17
N PHE A 142 21.67 17.32 -2.70
CA PHE A 142 21.66 17.63 -1.27
C PHE A 142 20.32 17.27 -0.61
N ILE A 143 19.20 17.41 -1.30
CA ILE A 143 17.88 17.05 -0.76
C ILE A 143 17.81 15.55 -0.45
N LEU A 144 18.40 14.72 -1.32
CA LEU A 144 18.42 13.27 -1.12
C LEU A 144 19.33 12.87 0.04
N GLU A 145 20.46 13.57 0.21
CA GLU A 145 21.37 13.37 1.34
C GLU A 145 20.67 13.71 2.67
N ASP A 146 20.00 14.86 2.74
CA ASP A 146 19.28 15.28 3.95
C ASP A 146 18.12 14.32 4.30
N ILE A 147 17.45 13.73 3.30
CA ILE A 147 16.43 12.69 3.55
C ILE A 147 17.06 11.42 4.11
N ILE A 148 18.14 10.93 3.49
CA ILE A 148 18.81 9.69 3.91
C ILE A 148 19.37 9.82 5.33
N ASN A 149 19.86 11.01 5.69
CA ASN A 149 20.34 11.33 7.03
C ASN A 149 19.21 11.63 8.04
N GLY A 150 17.95 11.65 7.60
CA GLY A 150 16.77 11.85 8.44
C GLY A 150 16.51 13.31 8.83
N GLU A 151 17.20 14.26 8.22
CA GLU A 151 16.99 15.71 8.44
C GLU A 151 15.71 16.21 7.77
N LEU A 152 15.38 15.63 6.60
CA LEU A 152 14.11 15.86 5.90
C LEU A 152 13.25 14.60 5.89
N LYS A 153 11.94 14.78 6.02
CA LYS A 153 10.96 13.70 6.03
C LYS A 153 10.21 13.62 4.71
N ILE A 154 9.99 12.39 4.25
CA ILE A 154 9.07 12.10 3.15
C ILE A 154 7.65 12.11 3.70
N ILE A 155 6.78 12.85 3.02
CA ILE A 155 5.36 12.98 3.33
C ILE A 155 4.60 12.40 2.15
N ARG A 156 4.10 11.18 2.29
CA ARG A 156 3.26 10.54 1.27
C ARG A 156 1.88 11.19 1.25
N GLN A 157 1.22 11.12 0.09
CA GLN A 157 -0.21 11.36 0.07
C GLN A 157 -0.93 10.23 0.82
N PRO A 158 -1.90 10.55 1.69
CA PRO A 158 -2.73 9.54 2.34
C PRO A 158 -3.30 8.55 1.33
N GLN A 159 -3.27 7.26 1.67
CA GLN A 159 -3.83 6.18 0.87
C GLN A 159 -5.05 5.62 1.62
N PHE A 160 -6.19 5.60 0.94
CA PHE A 160 -7.46 5.20 1.55
C PHE A 160 -7.98 3.90 0.92
N SER A 161 -8.58 3.07 1.74
CA SER A 161 -9.35 1.89 1.31
C SER A 161 -10.53 2.28 0.41
N GLU A 162 -11.16 1.30 -0.24
CA GLU A 162 -12.39 1.56 -1.03
C GLU A 162 -13.53 2.07 -0.14
N ASP A 163 -13.68 1.54 1.07
CA ASP A 163 -14.73 1.97 2.01
C ASP A 163 -14.50 3.41 2.50
N GLU A 164 -13.25 3.76 2.82
CA GLU A 164 -12.89 5.13 3.19
C GLU A 164 -13.11 6.10 2.01
N ARG A 165 -12.79 5.69 0.77
CA ARG A 165 -13.10 6.48 -0.43
C ARG A 165 -14.59 6.59 -0.69
N ALA A 166 -15.37 5.54 -0.44
CA ALA A 166 -16.82 5.56 -0.53
C ALA A 166 -17.42 6.54 0.49
N PHE A 167 -16.91 6.52 1.72
CA PHE A 167 -17.28 7.49 2.74
C PHE A 167 -16.93 8.93 2.32
N MET A 168 -15.73 9.16 1.78
CA MET A 168 -15.35 10.47 1.25
C MET A 168 -16.28 10.95 0.14
N ARG A 169 -16.69 10.07 -0.79
CA ARG A 169 -17.67 10.40 -1.84
C ARG A 169 -18.97 10.91 -1.24
N LEU A 170 -19.48 10.26 -0.18
CA LEU A 170 -20.68 10.70 0.52
C LEU A 170 -20.50 12.07 1.17
N CYS A 171 -19.36 12.34 1.83
CA CYS A 171 -19.07 13.65 2.42
C CYS A 171 -18.98 14.75 1.36
N VAL A 172 -18.31 14.48 0.23
CA VAL A 172 -18.20 15.42 -0.90
C VAL A 172 -19.58 15.72 -1.48
N GLU A 173 -20.42 14.71 -1.70
CA GLU A 173 -21.80 14.88 -2.19
C GLU A 173 -22.68 15.67 -1.20
N ALA A 174 -22.45 15.49 0.10
CA ALA A 174 -23.09 16.27 1.16
C ALA A 174 -22.55 17.70 1.31
N GLY A 175 -21.54 18.10 0.52
CA GLY A 175 -20.98 19.46 0.53
C GLY A 175 -19.80 19.67 1.49
N TYR A 176 -19.19 18.60 2.01
CA TYR A 176 -18.06 18.67 2.95
C TYR A 176 -16.79 18.04 2.38
N PRO A 177 -16.13 18.68 1.38
CA PRO A 177 -14.99 18.08 0.70
C PRO A 177 -13.67 18.19 1.48
N TRP A 178 -13.62 19.00 2.54
CA TRP A 178 -12.38 19.27 3.28
C TRP A 178 -12.33 18.49 4.58
N PHE A 179 -11.17 17.88 4.85
CA PHE A 179 -10.89 17.17 6.09
C PHE A 179 -9.65 17.77 6.74
N ALA A 180 -9.68 17.89 8.07
CA ALA A 180 -8.50 18.24 8.85
C ALA A 180 -8.55 17.55 10.21
N ARG A 181 -7.38 17.17 10.70
CA ARG A 181 -7.18 16.64 12.04
C ARG A 181 -6.43 17.66 12.87
N ASP A 182 -6.97 17.99 14.02
CA ASP A 182 -6.33 18.87 14.99
C ASP A 182 -5.21 18.14 15.72
N LYS A 183 -4.37 18.87 16.46
CA LYS A 183 -3.24 18.29 17.18
C LYS A 183 -3.64 17.41 18.36
N ASP A 184 -4.88 17.53 18.82
CA ASP A 184 -5.47 16.65 19.83
C ASP A 184 -6.10 15.39 19.22
N GLU A 185 -5.84 15.13 17.93
CA GLU A 185 -6.35 14.01 17.13
C GLU A 185 -7.84 14.12 16.73
N SER A 186 -8.54 15.19 17.09
CA SER A 186 -9.92 15.43 16.66
C SER A 186 -10.02 15.57 15.14
N LEU A 187 -10.87 14.78 14.49
CA LEU A 187 -11.08 14.82 13.05
C LEU A 187 -12.39 15.53 12.70
N TYR A 188 -12.34 16.38 11.67
CA TYR A 188 -13.49 17.15 11.20
C TYR A 188 -13.61 17.11 9.67
N ALA A 189 -14.85 17.20 9.20
CA ALA A 189 -15.20 17.49 7.82
C ALA A 189 -15.79 18.90 7.73
N TYR A 190 -15.36 19.68 6.74
CA TYR A 190 -15.68 21.09 6.58
C TYR A 190 -16.28 21.38 5.21
N GLU A 191 -17.27 22.27 5.18
CA GLU A 191 -17.92 22.76 3.97
C GLU A 191 -16.94 23.55 3.09
N SER A 192 -16.05 24.30 3.72
CA SER A 192 -15.08 25.17 3.06
C SER A 192 -13.67 24.94 3.58
N ARG A 193 -12.66 25.35 2.79
CA ARG A 193 -11.25 25.13 3.13
C ARG A 193 -10.91 25.78 4.48
N PRO A 194 -10.59 25.01 5.53
CA PRO A 194 -10.32 25.58 6.83
C PRO A 194 -8.92 26.19 6.88
N LYS A 195 -8.68 27.04 7.87
CA LYS A 195 -7.41 27.69 8.18
C LYS A 195 -6.93 27.21 9.53
N SER A 196 -5.61 27.10 9.68
CA SER A 196 -5.03 26.81 10.99
C SER A 196 -5.23 28.01 11.93
N ILE A 197 -5.73 27.73 13.14
CA ILE A 197 -5.83 28.65 14.26
C ILE A 197 -4.74 28.29 15.25
N GLN A 198 -3.88 29.28 15.57
CA GLN A 198 -2.84 29.18 16.61
C GLN A 198 -1.85 28.00 16.45
N GLY A 199 -1.86 27.31 15.30
CA GLY A 199 -0.96 26.19 15.02
C GLY A 199 -1.35 24.87 15.67
N ASP A 200 -2.52 24.77 16.30
CA ASP A 200 -2.95 23.55 17.00
C ASP A 200 -4.31 23.02 16.51
N ALA A 201 -5.15 23.85 15.87
CA ALA A 201 -6.48 23.47 15.41
C ALA A 201 -6.84 24.08 14.04
N PHE A 202 -7.91 23.60 13.41
CA PHE A 202 -8.43 24.08 12.13
C PHE A 202 -9.89 24.56 12.24
N SER A 203 -10.20 25.65 11.54
CA SER A 203 -11.56 26.21 11.51
C SER A 203 -11.86 26.88 10.17
N CYS A 204 -13.15 26.94 9.82
CA CYS A 204 -13.65 27.69 8.67
C CYS A 204 -14.84 28.58 9.08
N ASP A 205 -15.18 29.52 8.20
CA ASP A 205 -16.37 30.38 8.36
C ASP A 205 -17.69 29.65 8.01
N GLY A 206 -17.60 28.43 7.45
CA GLY A 206 -18.76 27.59 7.08
C GLY A 206 -19.05 26.45 8.07
N ASP A 207 -20.01 25.61 7.71
CA ASP A 207 -20.42 24.48 8.55
C ASP A 207 -19.33 23.39 8.59
N PHE A 208 -19.29 22.67 9.72
CA PHE A 208 -18.42 21.53 9.91
C PHE A 208 -19.05 20.54 10.89
N PHE A 209 -18.59 19.30 10.87
CA PHE A 209 -18.98 18.31 11.86
C PHE A 209 -17.81 17.41 12.25
N ASN A 210 -17.88 16.91 13.48
CA ASN A 210 -16.88 16.02 14.05
C ASN A 210 -17.09 14.59 13.52
N LEU A 211 -15.98 13.93 13.21
CA LEU A 211 -15.92 12.53 12.84
C LEU A 211 -15.27 11.73 13.95
N PRO A 212 -15.62 10.44 14.11
CA PRO A 212 -14.90 9.58 15.04
C PRO A 212 -13.40 9.62 14.79
N GLU A 213 -12.59 9.76 15.85
CA GLU A 213 -11.13 9.90 15.74
C GLU A 213 -10.48 8.73 14.99
N SER A 214 -11.08 7.53 15.07
CA SER A 214 -10.60 6.33 14.39
C SER A 214 -10.84 6.32 12.88
N PHE A 215 -11.64 7.25 12.33
CA PHE A 215 -11.86 7.35 10.89
C PHE A 215 -10.67 8.01 10.22
N LEU A 216 -10.35 7.57 9.00
CA LEU A 216 -9.31 8.18 8.16
C LEU A 216 -8.00 8.43 8.93
N PRO A 217 -7.41 7.42 9.60
CA PRO A 217 -6.20 7.58 10.43
C PRO A 217 -4.99 8.05 9.61
N GLN A 218 -5.06 7.98 8.29
CA GLN A 218 -4.03 8.45 7.37
C GLN A 218 -4.03 9.98 7.22
N ILE A 219 -5.10 10.67 7.62
CA ILE A 219 -5.12 12.14 7.76
C ILE A 219 -4.58 12.45 9.16
N THR A 220 -3.39 13.02 9.23
CA THR A 220 -2.73 13.45 10.47
C THR A 220 -2.68 14.97 10.54
N PHE A 221 -2.28 15.50 11.69
CA PHE A 221 -2.06 16.94 11.83
C PHE A 221 -1.06 17.48 10.79
N GLU A 222 0.03 16.74 10.51
CA GLU A 222 1.11 17.16 9.60
C GLU A 222 0.70 17.19 8.13
N ASN A 223 -0.30 16.39 7.73
CA ASN A 223 -0.77 16.35 6.35
C ASN A 223 -2.16 16.97 6.15
N SER A 224 -2.78 17.45 7.24
CA SER A 224 -3.91 18.38 7.19
C SER A 224 -3.46 19.67 6.52
N LEU A 225 -4.18 20.30 5.60
CA LEU A 225 -5.55 20.16 5.12
C LEU A 225 -5.68 19.15 3.98
N PHE A 226 -6.74 18.36 3.97
CA PHE A 226 -6.99 17.36 2.92
C PHE A 226 -8.27 17.68 2.14
N ASN A 227 -8.17 17.79 0.80
CA ASN A 227 -9.33 17.93 -0.09
C ASN A 227 -9.69 16.58 -0.69
N ALA A 228 -10.78 15.97 -0.22
CA ALA A 228 -11.24 14.68 -0.70
C ALA A 228 -11.75 14.74 -2.15
N ALA A 229 -12.36 15.85 -2.58
CA ALA A 229 -12.83 15.99 -3.95
C ALA A 229 -11.66 15.91 -4.95
N ASP A 230 -10.62 16.71 -4.73
CA ASP A 230 -9.41 16.70 -5.57
C ASP A 230 -8.72 15.33 -5.56
N TYR A 231 -8.70 14.67 -4.39
CA TYR A 231 -8.10 13.34 -4.24
C TYR A 231 -8.86 12.28 -5.05
N LEU A 232 -10.20 12.26 -4.96
CA LEU A 232 -11.05 11.31 -5.66
C LEU A 232 -10.97 11.50 -7.18
N GLU A 233 -11.00 12.74 -7.69
CA GLU A 233 -10.82 13.03 -9.12
C GLU A 233 -9.44 12.60 -9.66
N GLY A 234 -8.41 12.63 -8.81
CA GLY A 234 -7.06 12.20 -9.15
C GLY A 234 -6.87 10.69 -9.12
N ALA A 235 -7.65 9.97 -8.31
CA ALA A 235 -7.56 8.51 -8.16
C ALA A 235 -8.30 7.73 -9.26
N GLU A 236 -9.25 8.37 -9.95
CA GLU A 236 -10.05 7.78 -11.04
C GLU A 236 -9.40 7.94 -12.44
N LYS A 237 -8.18 8.48 -12.51
CA LYS A 237 -7.40 8.68 -13.76
C LYS A 237 -6.21 7.73 -13.84
#